data_AF-A0A661FJE8-F1
#
_entry.id   AF-A0A661FJE8-F1
#
_cell.length_a   1.000
_cell.length_b   1.000
_cell.length_c   1.000
_cell.angle_alpha   90.00
_cell.angle_beta   90.00
_cell.angle_gamma   90.00
#
_symmetry.space_group_name_H-M   'P 1'
#
loop_
_entity.id
_entity.type
_entity.pdbx_description
1 polymer ?
#
loop_
_entity_poly.entity_id
_entity_poly.type
_entity_poly.pdbx_seq_one_letter_code
_entity_poly.pdbx_strand_id
1 'polypeptide(L)'
;MRFILKNIGLLLTLLVTTSLPLVAQAAPFQEGQDYKLLSKPQSTIDKDKVEVREFFWYGCPHCYHFEPTLAAWLKKLPSDVAFVRTPAVFRESWKAHAKAYFAAETLGVTDKIHADLFDAYHQKGKKTDTEEALAAFFV
;
A
#
# COMPACT_ATOMS: atom_id res chain seq x y z
N MET A 1 -36.78 -35.92 -41.06
CA MET A 1 -37.03 -35.54 -39.64
C MET A 1 -35.91 -35.96 -38.69
N ARG A 2 -35.41 -37.21 -38.69
CA ARG A 2 -34.32 -37.67 -37.81
C ARG A 2 -32.98 -36.92 -37.94
N PHE A 3 -32.63 -36.41 -39.12
CA PHE A 3 -31.40 -35.64 -39.37
C PHE A 3 -31.41 -34.23 -38.74
N ILE A 4 -32.57 -33.57 -38.75
CA ILE A 4 -32.74 -32.20 -38.23
C ILE A 4 -32.73 -32.22 -36.69
N LEU A 5 -33.33 -33.23 -36.06
CA LEU A 5 -33.25 -33.42 -34.61
C LEU A 5 -31.82 -33.72 -34.12
N LYS A 6 -31.00 -34.40 -34.93
CA LYS A 6 -29.61 -34.75 -34.59
C LYS A 6 -28.69 -33.53 -34.61
N ASN A 7 -28.89 -32.61 -35.57
CA ASN A 7 -28.13 -31.37 -35.67
C ASN A 7 -28.56 -30.32 -34.64
N ILE A 8 -29.84 -30.26 -34.29
CA ILE A 8 -30.34 -29.39 -33.21
C ILE A 8 -29.79 -29.84 -31.85
N GLY A 9 -29.73 -31.15 -31.59
CA GLY A 9 -29.11 -31.71 -30.38
C GLY A 9 -27.60 -31.42 -30.28
N LEU A 10 -26.89 -31.38 -31.43
CA LEU A 10 -25.46 -31.07 -31.51
C LEU A 10 -25.18 -29.56 -31.32
N LEU A 11 -26.07 -28.69 -31.81
CA LEU A 11 -25.98 -27.23 -31.62
C LEU A 11 -26.34 -26.80 -30.20
N LEU A 12 -27.31 -27.46 -29.56
CA LEU A 12 -27.67 -27.20 -28.15
C LEU A 12 -26.58 -27.66 -27.16
N THR A 13 -25.83 -28.72 -27.47
CA THR A 13 -24.69 -29.15 -26.65
C THR A 13 -23.46 -28.26 -26.82
N LEU A 14 -23.27 -27.65 -28.00
CA LEU A 14 -22.18 -26.69 -28.25
C LEU A 14 -22.43 -25.31 -27.62
N LEU A 15 -23.69 -24.92 -27.40
CA LEU A 15 -24.04 -23.61 -26.81
C LEU A 15 -23.96 -23.59 -25.27
N VAL A 16 -24.00 -24.74 -24.61
CA VAL A 16 -23.96 -24.85 -23.13
C VAL A 16 -22.52 -24.84 -22.59
N THR A 17 -21.52 -25.17 -23.40
CA THR A 17 -20.11 -25.23 -22.97
C THR A 17 -19.38 -23.88 -22.98
N THR A 18 -19.95 -22.84 -23.60
CA THR A 18 -19.30 -21.51 -23.72
C THR A 18 -19.68 -20.51 -22.62
N SER A 19 -20.62 -20.86 -21.74
CA SER A 19 -21.17 -19.96 -20.71
C SER A 19 -20.64 -20.22 -19.28
N LEU A 20 -19.58 -21.00 -19.11
CA LEU A 20 -18.88 -21.08 -17.82
C LEU A 20 -17.93 -19.89 -17.70
N PRO A 21 -18.24 -18.85 -16.90
CA PRO A 21 -17.25 -17.84 -16.59
C PRO A 21 -16.11 -18.55 -15.86
N LEU A 22 -14.93 -18.55 -16.46
CA LEU A 22 -13.70 -18.93 -15.78
C LEU A 22 -13.44 -17.85 -14.73
N VAL A 23 -14.02 -18.00 -13.55
CA VAL A 23 -13.67 -17.19 -12.40
C VAL A 23 -12.24 -17.59 -12.06
N ALA A 24 -11.29 -16.78 -12.50
CA ALA A 24 -9.91 -16.88 -12.08
C ALA A 24 -9.89 -16.65 -10.56
N GLN A 25 -9.92 -17.73 -9.79
CA GLN A 25 -9.71 -17.69 -8.36
C GLN A 25 -8.23 -17.38 -8.16
N ALA A 26 -7.93 -16.16 -7.70
CA ALA A 26 -6.61 -15.85 -7.19
C ALA A 26 -6.27 -16.91 -6.13
N ALA A 27 -5.06 -17.46 -6.21
CA ALA A 27 -4.59 -18.37 -5.17
C ALA A 27 -4.73 -17.67 -3.81
N PRO A 28 -5.24 -18.36 -2.77
CA PRO A 28 -5.35 -17.78 -1.45
C PRO A 28 -3.94 -17.42 -0.94
N PHE A 29 -3.83 -16.29 -0.23
CA PHE A 29 -2.59 -15.91 0.44
C PHE A 29 -2.20 -16.95 1.49
N GLN A 30 -0.92 -17.28 1.55
CA GLN A 30 -0.38 -18.34 2.40
C GLN A 30 0.46 -17.74 3.54
N GLU A 31 0.12 -18.09 4.78
CA GLU A 31 0.94 -17.75 5.94
C GLU A 31 2.34 -18.39 5.80
N GLY A 32 3.37 -17.61 6.12
CA GLY A 32 4.77 -18.01 5.99
C GLY A 32 5.38 -17.75 4.62
N GLN A 33 4.57 -17.41 3.61
CA GLN A 33 5.04 -16.96 2.28
C GLN A 33 4.68 -15.50 2.02
N ASP A 34 3.38 -15.17 2.05
CA ASP A 34 2.90 -13.83 1.70
C ASP A 34 2.79 -12.92 2.92
N TYR A 35 2.50 -13.49 4.09
CA TYR A 35 2.38 -12.77 5.35
C TYR A 35 2.79 -13.64 6.53
N LYS A 36 2.95 -13.02 7.70
CA LYS A 36 3.23 -13.72 8.96
C LYS A 36 2.35 -13.16 10.07
N LEU A 37 1.75 -14.03 10.87
CA LEU A 37 1.07 -13.62 12.08
C LEU A 37 2.10 -13.24 13.17
N LEU A 38 1.84 -12.11 13.83
CA LEU A 38 2.61 -11.74 15.01
C LEU A 38 2.19 -12.64 16.17
N SER A 39 3.17 -13.19 16.90
CA SER A 39 2.89 -14.02 18.09
C SER A 39 2.20 -13.23 19.20
N LYS A 40 2.34 -11.90 19.19
CA LYS A 40 1.67 -10.97 20.09
C LYS A 40 1.02 -9.87 19.26
N PRO A 41 -0.31 -9.89 19.07
CA PRO A 41 -1.04 -8.81 18.43
C PRO A 41 -0.72 -7.47 19.10
N GLN A 42 -0.55 -6.42 18.31
CA GLN A 42 -0.35 -5.05 18.81
C GLN A 42 -1.70 -4.33 18.89
N SER A 43 -1.81 -3.38 19.81
CA SER A 43 -2.97 -2.49 19.87
C SER A 43 -3.02 -1.62 18.62
N THR A 44 -4.20 -1.48 18.02
CA THR A 44 -4.47 -0.53 16.95
C THR A 44 -4.79 0.86 17.51
N ILE A 45 -4.70 1.89 16.66
CA ILE A 45 -5.02 3.28 17.01
C ILE A 45 -6.53 3.50 17.19
N ASP A 46 -7.33 2.69 16.52
CA ASP A 46 -8.79 2.70 16.54
C ASP A 46 -9.24 1.23 16.63
N LYS A 47 -10.08 0.93 17.63
CA LYS A 47 -10.56 -0.44 17.88
C LYS A 47 -11.71 -0.83 16.96
N ASP A 48 -12.36 0.15 16.34
CA ASP A 48 -13.53 -0.05 15.48
C ASP A 48 -13.15 -0.12 13.99
N LYS A 49 -11.85 0.02 13.67
CA LYS A 49 -11.32 0.01 12.30
C LYS A 49 -10.24 -1.04 12.09
N VAL A 50 -10.14 -1.51 10.85
CA VAL A 50 -9.00 -2.31 10.39
C VAL A 50 -7.81 -1.38 10.18
N GLU A 51 -6.79 -1.50 11.01
CA GLU A 51 -5.56 -0.73 10.84
C GLU A 51 -4.64 -1.35 9.78
N VAL A 52 -4.21 -0.55 8.82
CA VAL A 52 -3.11 -0.89 7.90
C VAL A 52 -1.96 0.07 8.18
N ARG A 53 -0.83 -0.47 8.65
CA ARG A 53 0.34 0.33 9.03
C ARG A 53 1.51 0.10 8.08
N GLU A 54 2.01 1.20 7.53
CA GLU A 54 3.27 1.22 6.79
C GLU A 54 4.41 1.65 7.71
N PHE A 55 5.49 0.88 7.74
CA PHE A 55 6.76 1.29 8.32
C PHE A 55 7.71 1.74 7.22
N PHE A 56 8.15 3.00 7.26
CA PHE A 56 8.94 3.61 6.17
C PHE A 56 10.11 4.45 6.69
N TRP A 57 11.03 4.83 5.80
CA TRP A 57 12.07 5.81 6.08
C TRP A 57 12.32 6.66 4.82
N TYR A 58 12.47 7.98 4.94
CA TYR A 58 12.65 8.86 3.76
C TYR A 58 13.89 8.56 2.91
N GLY A 59 14.90 7.86 3.46
CA GLY A 59 16.07 7.43 2.70
C GLY A 59 15.98 6.02 2.13
N CYS A 60 14.85 5.34 2.31
CA CYS A 60 14.63 3.97 1.86
C CYS A 60 14.21 3.95 0.37
N PRO A 61 15.04 3.42 -0.55
CA PRO A 61 14.72 3.44 -1.98
C PRO A 61 13.49 2.60 -2.34
N HIS A 62 13.25 1.49 -1.62
CA HIS A 62 12.06 0.67 -1.82
C HIS A 62 10.78 1.37 -1.40
N CYS A 63 10.83 2.11 -0.29
CA CYS A 63 9.72 2.89 0.23
C CYS A 63 9.37 4.00 -0.78
N TYR A 64 10.39 4.72 -1.27
CA TYR A 64 10.20 5.73 -2.31
C TYR A 64 9.57 5.17 -3.60
N HIS A 65 10.04 4.01 -4.07
CA HIS A 65 9.47 3.39 -5.26
C HIS A 65 8.03 2.88 -5.05
N PHE A 66 7.66 2.54 -3.81
CA PHE A 66 6.33 2.05 -3.46
C PHE A 66 5.27 3.16 -3.36
N GLU A 67 5.68 4.39 -3.04
CA GLU A 67 4.78 5.54 -2.81
C GLU A 67 3.72 5.76 -3.91
N PRO A 68 4.02 5.70 -5.23
CA PRO A 68 2.99 5.85 -6.26
C PRO A 68 1.90 4.77 -6.19
N THR A 69 2.29 3.52 -5.92
CA THR A 69 1.36 2.39 -5.77
C THR A 69 0.51 2.56 -4.51
N LEU A 70 1.15 2.92 -3.39
CA LEU A 70 0.46 3.17 -2.13
C LEU A 70 -0.52 4.33 -2.24
N ALA A 71 -0.11 5.48 -2.80
CA ALA A 71 -0.97 6.64 -2.99
C ALA A 71 -2.19 6.35 -3.86
N ALA A 72 -2.06 5.48 -4.87
CA ALA A 72 -3.19 5.05 -5.69
C ALA A 72 -4.16 4.14 -4.92
N TRP A 73 -3.64 3.31 -4.00
CA TRP A 73 -4.45 2.46 -3.13
C TRP A 73 -5.16 3.27 -2.03
N LEU A 74 -4.49 4.25 -1.41
CA LEU A 74 -5.05 5.11 -0.36
C LEU A 74 -6.32 5.85 -0.82
N LYS A 75 -6.40 6.23 -2.09
CA LYS A 75 -7.58 6.88 -2.69
C LYS A 75 -8.82 5.98 -2.78
N LYS A 76 -8.66 4.67 -2.55
CA LYS A 76 -9.72 3.65 -2.71
C LYS A 76 -10.09 2.99 -1.39
N LEU A 77 -9.61 3.50 -0.26
CA LEU A 77 -9.86 2.88 1.04
C LEU A 77 -11.35 2.89 1.38
N PRO A 78 -11.89 1.76 1.87
CA PRO A 78 -13.21 1.74 2.47
C PRO A 78 -13.20 2.46 3.83
N SER A 79 -14.39 2.86 4.32
CA SER A 79 -14.53 3.69 5.53
C SER A 79 -14.12 3.01 6.84
N ASP A 80 -14.08 1.67 6.85
CA ASP A 80 -13.70 0.83 7.97
C ASP A 80 -12.19 0.59 8.08
N VAL A 81 -11.37 1.15 7.16
CA VAL A 81 -9.91 1.03 7.19
C VAL A 81 -9.27 2.33 7.68
N ALA A 82 -8.34 2.20 8.63
CA ALA A 82 -7.47 3.28 9.08
C ALA A 82 -6.05 3.03 8.58
N PHE A 83 -5.54 3.93 7.73
CA PHE A 83 -4.16 3.87 7.29
C PHE A 83 -3.25 4.72 8.18
N VAL A 84 -2.11 4.16 8.57
CA VAL A 84 -1.13 4.83 9.43
C VAL A 84 0.26 4.66 8.86
N ARG A 85 1.07 5.73 8.83
CA ARG A 85 2.51 5.60 8.56
C ARG A 85 3.30 5.71 9.85
N THR A 86 4.41 5.00 9.91
CA THR A 86 5.30 5.01 11.07
C THR A 86 6.73 5.03 10.60
N PRO A 87 7.48 6.11 10.87
CA PRO A 87 8.90 6.15 10.56
C PRO A 87 9.64 5.02 11.30
N ALA A 88 10.29 4.13 10.55
CA ALA A 88 11.20 3.14 11.09
C ALA A 88 12.52 3.81 11.46
N VAL A 89 12.96 3.67 12.71
CA VAL A 89 14.24 4.19 13.20
C VAL A 89 15.10 3.02 13.62
N PHE A 90 15.89 2.47 12.69
CA PHE A 90 16.84 1.39 12.98
C PHE A 90 18.24 1.89 13.31
N ARG A 91 18.51 3.18 13.08
CA ARG A 91 19.78 3.85 13.39
C ARG A 91 19.51 5.25 13.92
N GLU A 92 20.41 5.74 14.77
CA GLU A 92 20.33 7.10 15.31
C GLU A 92 20.24 8.18 14.23
N SER A 93 20.97 8.03 13.14
CA SER A 93 20.93 8.96 12.00
C SER A 93 19.56 9.04 11.31
N TRP A 94 18.66 8.07 11.51
CA TRP A 94 17.33 8.09 10.90
C TRP A 94 16.32 8.90 11.72
N LYS A 95 16.67 9.29 12.96
CA LYS A 95 15.77 10.03 13.85
C LYS A 95 15.33 11.37 13.29
N ALA A 96 16.19 12.06 12.54
CA ALA A 96 15.86 13.35 11.92
C ALA A 96 14.66 13.21 10.98
N HIS A 97 14.64 12.18 10.13
CA HIS A 97 13.51 11.86 9.25
C HIS A 97 12.22 11.53 10.02
N ALA A 98 12.33 10.77 11.12
CA ALA A 98 11.17 10.47 11.96
C ALA A 98 10.59 11.73 12.62
N LYS A 99 11.44 12.62 13.14
CA LYS A 99 11.03 13.91 13.69
C LYS A 99 10.34 14.77 12.63
N ALA A 100 10.88 14.85 11.42
CA ALA A 100 10.24 15.59 10.33
C ALA A 100 8.85 15.05 10.01
N TYR A 101 8.67 13.73 9.94
CA TYR A 101 7.36 13.13 9.71
C TYR A 101 6.36 13.51 10.81
N PHE A 102 6.72 13.33 12.09
CA PHE A 102 5.80 13.65 13.20
C PHE A 102 5.56 15.15 13.36
N ALA A 103 6.53 16.00 13.01
CA ALA A 103 6.32 17.44 12.93
C ALA A 103 5.28 17.78 11.83
N ALA A 104 5.40 17.18 10.65
CA ALA A 104 4.43 17.36 9.56
C ALA A 104 3.04 16.87 9.94
N GLU A 105 2.95 15.74 10.65
CA GLU A 105 1.68 15.20 11.16
C GLU A 105 1.04 16.15 12.17
N THR A 106 1.82 16.62 13.15
CA THR A 106 1.34 17.57 14.18
C THR A 106 0.86 18.88 13.58
N LEU A 107 1.53 19.34 12.52
CA LEU A 107 1.18 20.57 11.80
C LEU A 107 0.08 20.37 10.74
N GLY A 108 -0.35 19.13 10.48
CA GLY A 108 -1.35 18.82 9.46
C GLY A 108 -0.89 19.08 8.02
N VAL A 109 0.42 18.99 7.76
CA VAL A 109 1.02 19.29 6.44
C VAL A 109 1.72 18.08 5.79
N THR A 110 1.50 16.86 6.32
CA THR A 110 2.08 15.63 5.78
C THR A 110 1.88 15.49 4.27
N ASP A 111 0.68 15.73 3.76
CA ASP A 111 0.36 15.59 2.32
C ASP A 111 1.14 16.57 1.43
N LYS A 112 1.62 17.68 1.99
CA LYS A 112 2.41 18.68 1.25
C LYS A 112 3.89 18.34 1.24
N ILE A 113 4.40 17.72 2.30
CA ILE A 113 5.84 17.53 2.51
C ILE A 113 6.30 16.13 2.12
N HIS A 114 5.44 15.12 2.28
CA HIS A 114 5.86 13.72 2.24
C HIS A 114 6.49 13.32 0.91
N ALA A 115 5.82 13.60 -0.21
CA ALA A 115 6.34 13.31 -1.55
C ALA A 115 7.56 14.18 -1.89
N ASP A 116 7.52 15.48 -1.56
CA ASP A 116 8.57 16.43 -1.85
C ASP A 116 9.89 16.11 -1.12
N LEU A 117 9.80 15.63 0.11
CA LEU A 117 10.96 15.21 0.90
C LEU A 117 11.56 13.91 0.35
N PHE A 118 10.72 12.95 -0.01
CA PHE A 118 11.17 11.74 -0.70
C PHE A 118 11.89 12.06 -2.02
N ASP A 119 11.31 12.93 -2.86
CA ASP A 119 11.91 13.37 -4.11
C ASP A 119 13.21 14.16 -3.89
N ALA A 120 13.26 14.99 -2.85
CA ALA A 120 14.46 15.73 -2.48
C ALA A 120 15.62 14.79 -2.16
N TYR A 121 15.37 13.74 -1.38
CA TYR A 121 16.36 12.74 -1.03
C TYR A 121 16.75 11.88 -2.25
N HIS A 122 15.78 11.27 -2.93
CA HIS A 122 16.03 10.23 -3.93
C HIS A 122 16.28 10.74 -5.35
N GLN A 123 15.53 11.74 -5.83
CA GLN A 123 15.68 12.26 -7.19
C GLN A 123 16.67 13.42 -7.26
N LYS A 124 16.61 14.33 -6.28
CA LYS A 124 17.39 15.58 -6.31
C LYS A 124 18.72 15.46 -5.59
N GLY A 125 18.98 14.35 -4.90
CA GLY A 125 20.23 14.09 -4.17
C GLY A 125 20.53 15.11 -3.07
N LYS A 126 19.49 15.75 -2.52
CA LYS A 126 19.66 16.73 -1.44
C LYS A 126 20.02 16.00 -0.15
N LYS A 127 21.03 16.53 0.57
CA LYS A 127 21.36 16.08 1.92
C LYS A 127 20.28 16.56 2.88
N THR A 128 19.38 15.67 3.26
CA THR A 128 18.24 15.95 4.16
C THR A 128 18.33 15.15 5.46
N ASP A 129 19.55 14.76 5.84
CA ASP A 129 19.82 13.88 6.99
C ASP A 129 19.86 14.62 8.35
N THR A 130 19.73 15.94 8.38
CA THR A 130 19.78 16.75 9.61
C THR A 130 18.49 17.55 9.83
N GLU A 131 18.20 17.88 11.09
CA GLU A 131 17.00 18.66 11.46
C GLU A 131 17.00 20.04 10.79
N GLU A 132 18.16 20.69 10.67
CA GLU A 132 18.31 21.99 10.01
C GLU A 132 17.97 21.92 8.53
N ALA A 133 18.42 20.87 7.83
CA ALA A 133 18.11 20.66 6.42
C ALA A 133 16.62 20.34 6.20
N LEU A 134 16.01 19.60 7.13
CA LEU A 134 14.59 19.24 7.09
C LEU A 134 13.68 20.41 7.44
N ALA A 135 14.11 21.33 8.31
CA ALA A 135 13.33 22.52 8.68
C ALA A 135 12.96 23.38 7.46
N ALA A 136 13.77 23.36 6.40
CA ALA A 136 13.51 24.06 5.15
C ALA A 136 12.23 23.60 4.41
N PHE A 137 11.62 22.48 4.81
CA PHE A 137 10.35 22.00 4.26
C PHE A 137 9.11 22.52 5.01
N PHE A 138 9.30 23.24 6.12
CA PHE A 138 8.23 23.70 7.02
C PHE A 138 8.04 25.23 7.03
N VAL A 139 8.78 25.94 6.17
CA VAL A 139 8.78 27.41 6.07
C VAL A 139 8.14 27.90 4.78
#